data_AF-A0A2D6QAG8-F1
#
_entry.id   AF-A0A2D6QAG8-F1
#
_cell.length_a   1.000
_cell.length_b   1.000
_cell.length_c   1.000
_cell.angle_alpha   90.00
_cell.angle_beta   90.00
_cell.angle_gamma   90.00
#
_symmetry.space_group_name_H-M   'P 1'
#
loop_
_entity.id
_entity.type
_entity.pdbx_description
1 polymer ?
#
loop_
_entity_poly.entity_id
_entity_poly.type
_entity_poly.pdbx_seq_one_letter_code
_entity_poly.pdbx_strand_id
1 'polypeptide(L)'
;MPPDEGRIRWAVLVTAWLEVHGSPESQRGVTLRAFGELYLASGKALEASALLERVVGADPGDTRAILALVGAYLKSEQCRRALSVAAHARGLDLTEVERVTLGTLEAEIKEVTDRLEAAELEDPGDDRRGP
;
A
#
# COMPACT_ATOMS: atom_id res chain seq x y z
N MET A 1 -52.04 -8.50 -18.83
CA MET A 1 -50.81 -8.30 -18.03
C MET A 1 -49.68 -8.01 -19.01
N PRO A 2 -49.34 -6.75 -19.30
CA PRO A 2 -48.19 -6.45 -20.15
C PRO A 2 -46.88 -6.66 -19.36
N PRO A 3 -45.76 -7.01 -20.02
CA PRO A 3 -44.50 -7.29 -19.36
C PRO A 3 -43.79 -6.00 -18.92
N ASP A 4 -43.07 -6.10 -17.79
CA ASP A 4 -42.28 -5.05 -17.14
C ASP A 4 -41.09 -4.55 -17.99
N GLU A 5 -41.34 -3.72 -19.01
CA GLU A 5 -40.30 -3.04 -19.82
C GLU A 5 -39.45 -2.01 -19.04
N GLY A 6 -39.84 -1.69 -17.81
CA GLY A 6 -39.14 -0.72 -16.96
C GLY A 6 -37.86 -1.24 -16.30
N ARG A 7 -37.69 -2.55 -16.09
CA ARG A 7 -36.54 -3.11 -15.34
C ARG A 7 -35.29 -3.29 -16.18
N ILE A 8 -35.44 -3.55 -17.48
CA ILE A 8 -34.32 -3.86 -18.38
C ILE A 8 -33.50 -2.60 -18.72
N ARG A 9 -34.16 -1.42 -18.79
CA ARG A 9 -33.49 -0.16 -19.15
C ARG A 9 -32.51 0.33 -18.08
N TRP A 10 -32.80 0.08 -16.79
CA TRP A 10 -31.90 0.48 -15.70
C TRP A 10 -30.62 -0.36 -15.65
N ALA A 11 -30.71 -1.67 -15.87
CA ALA A 11 -29.54 -2.54 -15.84
C ALA A 11 -28.53 -2.18 -16.95
N VAL A 12 -29.01 -1.98 -18.19
CA VAL A 12 -28.15 -1.63 -19.33
C VAL A 12 -27.54 -0.23 -19.19
N LEU A 13 -28.31 0.74 -18.65
CA LEU A 13 -27.78 2.09 -18.39
C LEU A 13 -26.78 2.08 -17.24
N VAL A 14 -27.01 1.32 -16.17
CA VAL A 14 -26.06 1.18 -15.05
C VAL A 14 -24.78 0.50 -15.52
N THR A 15 -24.86 -0.57 -16.32
CA THR A 15 -23.65 -1.23 -16.85
C THR A 15 -22.87 -0.31 -17.78
N ALA A 16 -23.55 0.41 -18.69
CA ALA A 16 -22.89 1.37 -19.58
C ALA A 16 -22.28 2.57 -18.83
N TRP A 17 -22.91 3.00 -17.72
CA TRP A 17 -22.39 4.08 -16.87
C TRP A 17 -21.16 3.64 -16.07
N LEU A 18 -21.17 2.41 -15.55
CA LEU A 18 -20.03 1.76 -14.88
C LEU A 18 -18.86 1.51 -15.84
N GLU A 19 -19.12 1.17 -17.10
CA GLU A 19 -18.09 1.02 -18.13
C GLU A 19 -17.41 2.35 -18.50
N VAL A 20 -18.18 3.42 -18.69
CA VAL A 20 -17.64 4.71 -19.14
C VAL A 20 -16.94 5.49 -18.02
N HIS A 21 -17.38 5.32 -16.77
CA HIS A 21 -16.86 6.09 -15.63
C HIS A 21 -15.98 5.26 -14.68
N GLY A 22 -15.91 3.94 -14.88
CA GLY A 22 -15.31 3.00 -13.93
C GLY A 22 -16.22 2.76 -12.72
N SER A 23 -16.13 1.59 -12.11
CA SER A 23 -16.90 1.28 -10.89
C SER A 23 -16.56 2.30 -9.79
N PRO A 24 -17.53 2.75 -8.97
CA PRO A 24 -17.29 3.62 -7.82
C PRO A 24 -16.19 3.11 -6.89
N GLU A 25 -16.02 1.79 -6.83
CA GLU A 25 -14.97 1.10 -6.09
C GLU A 25 -13.57 1.33 -6.70
N SER A 26 -13.46 1.35 -8.03
CA SER A 26 -12.20 1.62 -8.74
C SER A 26 -11.78 3.09 -8.60
N GLN A 27 -12.72 4.04 -8.71
CA GLN A 27 -12.47 5.47 -8.45
C GLN A 27 -12.06 5.75 -7.00
N ARG A 28 -12.65 5.02 -6.04
CA ARG A 28 -12.26 5.07 -4.62
C ARG A 28 -10.83 4.56 -4.42
N GLY A 29 -10.44 3.46 -5.07
CA GLY A 29 -9.07 2.93 -5.01
C GLY A 29 -8.02 3.96 -5.45
N VAL A 30 -8.22 4.58 -6.61
CA VAL A 30 -7.32 5.61 -7.16
C VAL A 30 -7.20 6.82 -6.23
N THR A 31 -8.32 7.27 -5.67
CA THR A 31 -8.35 8.44 -4.77
C THR A 31 -7.68 8.13 -3.44
N LEU A 32 -7.96 6.97 -2.85
CA LEU A 32 -7.33 6.52 -1.61
C LEU A 32 -5.82 6.34 -1.79
N ARG A 33 -5.38 5.81 -2.94
CA ARG A 33 -3.96 5.71 -3.27
C ARG A 33 -3.30 7.08 -3.32
N ALA A 34 -3.90 8.04 -4.01
CA ALA A 34 -3.38 9.40 -4.10
C ALA A 34 -3.27 10.09 -2.72
N PHE A 35 -4.27 9.91 -1.85
CA PHE A 35 -4.17 10.39 -0.46
C PHE A 35 -3.08 9.69 0.34
N GLY A 36 -2.92 8.38 0.17
CA GLY A 36 -1.82 7.61 0.78
C GLY A 36 -0.44 8.12 0.35
N GLU A 37 -0.24 8.32 -0.95
CA GLU A 37 0.99 8.90 -1.52
C GLU A 37 1.25 10.31 -0.95
N LEU A 38 0.21 11.15 -0.85
CA LEU A 38 0.31 12.49 -0.30
C LEU A 38 0.68 12.49 1.19
N TYR A 39 0.06 11.61 1.98
CA TYR A 39 0.39 11.45 3.40
C TYR A 39 1.82 10.97 3.59
N LEU A 40 2.27 10.04 2.75
CA LEU A 40 3.66 9.59 2.77
C LEU A 40 4.62 10.74 2.49
N ALA A 41 4.36 11.54 1.45
CA ALA A 41 5.15 12.73 1.13
C ALA A 41 5.11 13.80 2.24
N SER A 42 4.05 13.82 3.04
CA SER A 42 3.87 14.74 4.16
C SER A 42 4.48 14.24 5.48
N GLY A 43 5.19 13.10 5.47
CA GLY A 43 5.77 12.48 6.66
C GLY A 43 4.76 11.75 7.57
N LYS A 44 3.50 11.65 7.15
CA LYS A 44 2.41 10.97 7.86
C LYS A 44 2.37 9.49 7.49
N ALA A 45 3.45 8.79 7.80
CA ALA A 45 3.68 7.42 7.33
C ALA A 45 2.65 6.41 7.87
N LEU A 46 2.19 6.57 9.11
CA LEU A 46 1.17 5.70 9.70
C LEU A 46 -0.18 5.86 8.99
N GLU A 47 -0.63 7.09 8.79
CA GLU A 47 -1.88 7.38 8.09
C GLU A 47 -1.81 6.97 6.61
N ALA A 48 -0.64 7.14 5.97
CA ALA A 48 -0.39 6.64 4.63
C ALA A 48 -0.55 5.13 4.55
N SER A 49 0.04 4.38 5.49
CA SER A 49 -0.03 2.92 5.51
C SER A 49 -1.47 2.41 5.63
N ALA A 50 -2.28 3.00 6.52
CA ALA A 50 -3.68 2.61 6.70
C ALA A 50 -4.55 2.84 5.44
N LEU A 51 -4.31 3.92 4.70
CA LEU A 51 -5.02 4.17 3.44
C LEU A 51 -4.57 3.21 2.34
N LEU A 52 -3.26 2.98 2.22
CA LEU A 52 -2.68 2.14 1.18
C LEU A 52 -2.97 0.65 1.40
N GLU A 53 -3.02 0.18 2.65
CA GLU A 53 -3.49 -1.17 3.00
C GLU A 53 -4.89 -1.46 2.45
N ARG A 54 -5.79 -0.46 2.50
CA ARG A 54 -7.15 -0.61 1.96
C ARG A 54 -7.14 -0.69 0.44
N VAL A 55 -6.25 0.03 -0.23
CA VAL A 55 -6.09 -0.03 -1.68
C VAL A 55 -5.54 -1.40 -2.08
N VAL A 56 -4.44 -1.84 -1.47
CA VAL A 56 -3.82 -3.15 -1.76
C VAL A 56 -4.75 -4.31 -1.40
N GLY A 57 -5.55 -4.18 -0.34
CA GLY A 57 -6.56 -5.18 -0.01
C GLY A 57 -7.70 -5.28 -1.02
N ALA A 58 -8.05 -4.18 -1.69
CA ALA A 58 -9.07 -4.15 -2.75
C ALA A 58 -8.50 -4.54 -4.12
N ASP A 59 -7.26 -4.12 -4.41
CA ASP A 59 -6.52 -4.46 -5.62
C ASP A 59 -5.09 -4.90 -5.25
N PRO A 60 -4.87 -6.21 -5.04
CA PRO A 60 -3.55 -6.76 -4.75
C PRO A 60 -2.56 -6.70 -5.92
N GLY A 61 -3.00 -6.22 -7.10
CA GLY A 61 -2.20 -6.03 -8.30
C GLY A 61 -1.81 -4.57 -8.57
N ASP A 62 -2.30 -3.59 -7.80
CA ASP A 62 -1.89 -2.19 -7.92
C ASP A 62 -0.45 -2.03 -7.42
N THR A 63 0.51 -2.29 -8.31
CA THR A 63 1.96 -2.20 -8.08
C THR A 63 2.35 -0.84 -7.50
N ARG A 64 1.70 0.23 -7.92
CA ARG A 64 1.95 1.58 -7.43
C ARG A 64 1.49 1.75 -5.97
N ALA A 65 0.29 1.27 -5.62
CA ALA A 65 -0.17 1.25 -4.23
C ALA A 65 0.75 0.42 -3.34
N ILE A 66 1.20 -0.73 -3.85
CA ILE A 66 2.09 -1.66 -3.15
C ILE A 66 3.44 -0.99 -2.86
N LEU A 67 4.08 -0.37 -3.86
CA LEU A 67 5.35 0.34 -3.66
C LEU A 67 5.21 1.51 -2.68
N ALA A 68 4.11 2.27 -2.77
CA ALA A 68 3.83 3.32 -1.80
C ALA A 68 3.64 2.75 -0.38
N LEU A 69 2.99 1.59 -0.24
CA LEU A 69 2.79 0.93 1.05
C LEU A 69 4.11 0.45 1.66
N VAL A 70 5.01 -0.10 0.84
CA VAL A 70 6.38 -0.45 1.27
C VAL A 70 7.09 0.78 1.82
N GLY A 71 7.04 1.90 1.10
CA GLY A 71 7.61 3.18 1.56
C GLY A 71 6.97 3.68 2.86
N ALA A 72 5.65 3.56 3.01
CA ALA A 72 4.95 3.95 4.22
C ALA A 72 5.34 3.11 5.44
N TYR A 73 5.49 1.79 5.28
CA TYR A 73 5.98 0.94 6.37
C TYR A 73 7.44 1.25 6.72
N LEU A 74 8.30 1.47 5.72
CA LEU A 74 9.68 1.86 5.94
C LEU A 74 9.80 3.16 6.74
N LYS A 75 9.06 4.20 6.35
CA LYS A 75 9.07 5.51 7.03
C LYS A 75 8.42 5.48 8.42
N SER A 76 7.64 4.45 8.73
CA SER A 76 7.09 4.22 10.07
C SER A 76 7.86 3.16 10.87
N GLU A 77 9.08 2.80 10.42
CA GLU A 77 9.98 1.83 11.05
C GLU A 77 9.38 0.42 11.20
N GLN A 78 8.31 0.12 10.44
CA GLN A 78 7.68 -1.18 10.37
C GLN A 78 8.40 -2.09 9.35
N CYS A 79 9.72 -2.22 9.46
CA CYS A 79 10.59 -2.89 8.48
C CYS A 79 10.13 -4.31 8.11
N ARG A 80 9.66 -5.08 9.10
CA ARG A 80 9.16 -6.45 8.86
C ARG A 80 7.95 -6.48 7.94
N ARG A 81 7.03 -5.53 8.10
CA ARG A 81 5.85 -5.39 7.22
C ARG A 81 6.25 -4.88 5.84
N ALA A 82 7.21 -3.94 5.80
CA ALA A 82 7.78 -3.43 4.54
C ALA A 82 8.38 -4.57 3.69
N LEU A 83 9.21 -5.44 4.29
CA LEU A 83 9.78 -6.61 3.62
C LEU A 83 8.72 -7.59 3.11
N SER A 84 7.69 -7.85 3.93
CA SER A 84 6.61 -8.76 3.53
C SER A 84 5.87 -8.25 2.29
N VAL A 85 5.59 -6.95 2.20
CA VAL A 85 4.91 -6.36 1.05
C VAL A 85 5.85 -6.22 -0.16
N ALA A 86 7.13 -5.94 0.07
CA ALA A 86 8.15 -5.92 -0.98
C ALA A 86 8.31 -7.30 -1.65
N ALA A 87 8.29 -8.37 -0.85
CA ALA A 87 8.31 -9.75 -1.36
C ALA A 87 7.09 -10.07 -2.24
N HIS A 88 5.90 -9.59 -1.86
CA HIS A 88 4.70 -9.68 -2.70
C HIS A 88 4.88 -8.93 -4.03
N ALA A 89 5.37 -7.69 -3.98
CA ALA A 89 5.62 -6.87 -5.17
C ALA A 89 6.56 -7.56 -6.18
N ARG A 90 7.57 -8.28 -5.67
CA ARG A 90 8.55 -9.01 -6.50
C ARG A 90 7.94 -10.16 -7.31
N GLY A 91 6.80 -10.70 -6.85
CA GLY A 91 6.04 -11.73 -7.56
C GLY A 91 5.14 -11.19 -8.66
N LEU A 92 5.03 -9.86 -8.81
CA LEU A 92 4.18 -9.20 -9.81
C LEU A 92 4.97 -8.84 -11.08
N ASP A 93 4.24 -8.55 -12.15
CA ASP A 93 4.83 -8.03 -13.39
C ASP A 93 5.14 -6.54 -13.24
N LEU A 94 6.34 -6.25 -12.71
CA LEU A 94 6.81 -4.88 -12.50
C LEU A 94 7.44 -4.32 -13.76
N THR A 95 7.07 -3.08 -14.08
CA THR A 95 7.82 -2.28 -15.07
C THR A 95 9.27 -2.06 -14.63
N GLU A 96 10.14 -1.67 -15.56
CA GLU A 96 11.54 -1.38 -15.24
C GLU A 96 11.69 -0.36 -14.11
N VAL A 97 10.91 0.72 -14.17
CA VAL A 97 10.93 1.81 -13.18
C VAL A 97 10.47 1.30 -11.80
N GLU A 98 9.42 0.48 -11.75
CA GLU A 98 8.92 -0.10 -10.51
C GLU A 98 9.89 -1.10 -9.90
N ARG A 99 10.59 -1.88 -10.71
CA ARG A 99 11.62 -2.82 -10.24
C ARG A 99 12.81 -2.11 -9.63
N VAL A 100 13.27 -1.02 -10.26
CA VAL A 100 14.32 -0.16 -9.70
C VAL A 100 13.86 0.47 -8.40
N THR A 101 12.62 0.98 -8.36
CA THR A 101 12.04 1.58 -7.15
C THR A 101 11.96 0.58 -6.01
N LEU A 102 11.50 -0.65 -6.29
CA LEU A 102 11.46 -1.73 -5.31
C LEU A 102 12.86 -2.06 -4.76
N GLY A 103 13.86 -2.17 -5.64
CA GLY A 103 15.24 -2.43 -5.24
C GLY A 103 15.83 -1.36 -4.32
N THR A 104 15.53 -0.08 -4.58
CA THR A 104 15.92 1.02 -3.68
C THR A 104 15.24 0.91 -2.33
N LEU A 105 13.93 0.64 -2.31
CA LEU A 105 13.19 0.46 -1.05
C LEU A 105 13.69 -0.74 -0.25
N GLU A 106 13.99 -1.88 -0.89
CA GLU A 106 14.57 -3.06 -0.24
C GLU A 106 15.92 -2.76 0.40
N ALA A 107 16.77 -1.97 -0.27
CA ALA A 107 18.06 -1.54 0.27
C ALA A 107 17.87 -0.62 1.49
N GLU A 108 16.97 0.37 1.42
CA GLU A 108 16.67 1.25 2.56
C GLU A 108 16.08 0.47 3.74
N ILE A 109 15.20 -0.52 3.49
CA ILE A 109 14.65 -1.36 4.56
C ILE A 109 15.75 -2.12 5.27
N LYS A 110 16.70 -2.68 4.52
CA LYS A 110 17.84 -3.38 5.11
C LYS A 110 18.67 -2.42 5.99
N GLU A 111 19.02 -1.25 5.47
CA GLU A 111 19.80 -0.26 6.22
C GLU A 111 19.11 0.19 7.51
N VAL A 112 17.80 0.48 7.45
CA VAL A 112 17.02 0.85 8.63
C VAL A 112 16.94 -0.29 9.62
N THR A 113 16.78 -1.53 9.16
CA THR A 113 16.73 -2.72 10.02
C THR A 113 18.06 -2.91 10.76
N ASP A 114 19.19 -2.90 10.03
CA ASP A 114 20.53 -3.05 10.61
C ASP A 114 20.80 -1.95 11.66
N ARG A 115 20.36 -0.72 11.40
CA ARG A 115 20.48 0.41 12.34
C ARG A 115 19.64 0.22 13.61
N LEU A 116 18.41 -0.27 13.48
CA LEU A 116 17.53 -0.54 14.63
C LEU A 116 18.08 -1.68 15.49
N GLU A 117 18.60 -2.75 14.87
CA GLU A 117 19.23 -3.86 15.57
C GLU A 117 20.51 -3.42 16.31
N ALA A 118 21.34 -2.58 15.69
CA ALA A 118 22.53 -2.03 16.35
C ALA A 118 22.16 -1.16 17.56
N ALA A 119 21.12 -0.32 17.46
CA ALA A 119 20.66 0.51 18.57
C ALA A 119 20.12 -0.33 19.75
N GLU A 120 19.44 -1.45 19.49
CA GLU A 120 18.96 -2.37 20.53
C GLU A 120 20.12 -3.10 21.25
N LEU A 121 21.21 -3.39 20.55
CA LEU A 121 22.41 -3.99 21.15
C LEU A 121 23.23 -3.01 22.00
N GLU A 122 23.18 -1.70 21.68
CA GLU A 122 23.85 -0.63 22.43
C GLU A 122 23.09 -0.22 23.70
N ASP A 123 21.78 -0.48 23.77
CA ASP A 123 20.96 -0.35 24.98
C ASP A 123 20.60 -1.74 25.55
N PRO A 124 21.58 -2.56 26.00
CA PRO A 124 21.27 -3.74 26.78
C PRO A 124 20.75 -3.20 28.11
N GLY A 125 19.43 -3.14 28.22
CA GLY A 125 18.73 -2.52 29.34
C GLY A 125 19.45 -2.78 30.66
N ASP A 126 19.61 -1.71 31.43
CA ASP A 126 20.08 -1.63 32.81
C ASP A 126 19.61 -2.80 33.69
N ASP A 127 20.19 -3.99 33.49
CA ASP A 127 20.01 -5.21 34.29
C ASP A 127 21.09 -5.27 35.38
N ARG A 128 21.66 -4.10 35.73
CA ARG A 128 22.54 -3.92 36.90
C ARG A 128 21.81 -3.32 38.09
N ARG A 129 20.49 -3.50 38.19
CA ARG A 129 19.82 -3.36 39.49
C ARG A 129 20.03 -4.61 40.31
N GLY A 130 21.18 -4.64 40.97
CA GLY A 130 21.41 -5.46 42.15
C GLY A 130 20.30 -5.25 43.19
N PRO A 131 20.04 -6.28 43.99
CA PRO A 131 20.56 -6.25 45.36
C PRO A 131 21.67 -7.27 45.61
#